data_AF-A0A925JAX9-F1
#
_entry.id   AF-A0A925JAX9-F1
#
_cell.length_a   1.000
_cell.length_b   1.000
_cell.length_c   1.000
_cell.angle_alpha   90.00
_cell.angle_beta   90.00
_cell.angle_gamma   90.00
#
_symmetry.space_group_name_H-M   'P 1'
#
loop_
_entity.id
_entity.type
_entity.pdbx_description
1 polymer ?
#
loop_
_entity_poly.entity_id
_entity_poly.type
_entity_poly.pdbx_seq_one_letter_code
_entity_poly.pdbx_strand_id
1 'polypeptide(L)'
;MADILNYFVKISEGINYYDSNLSPTSWKPFFSDSIPFMLAAISKDDSQKLKQKFELYRFLFEKSPSTAGLQLMIFFLYHSLINPVRKWYGIVADTDLPLRNAMEQIIRNGLASRLKDFIGFSNAAASLFGTKRIDFMKFVNSETNDVWNLSLTDVYTVTVPQFHENLHVCDKIRELYRNIAGLFPVFMESIKLFAGPAADSIQPSLLPLQEDLRQEHAPHLSLIYSFISLFQKLQGELNKKTREHLKFFYTEVLRIKPAAARADKAHIVFEVQKILKDQYQKYLLEKGIALNGGRDKKNADIVFATDEDIVVNEATVADIRTLCLNYQTVHNELNLEGLYIAPSANKADGIEKDFIDGEPVNWFTLGNKYSKWISPLTKTPQKHPPARTGFILGSPVLFLSGGHRKIDLIIDCVQEDFCGIANGASLFNEVRDALFDIATMKIIAWIPLSQEIFRKAVSEGFSAASVAVIKDRWMKKMLANPCTGEPRYHDELVIKHKDWEDFLNLPGNLALKTEVAKLPLLFKKIYPFKISLSGEKEWITPTAVTNLQLIPTPGGHFNFLISFELGADLPAVTFYNKEILKEDFQTELPLMKVELDDTIKINVDVEGETECCL
;
A
#
# COMPACT_ATOMS: atom_id res chain seq x y z
N MET A 1 37.29 -22.13 -5.95
CA MET A 1 38.11 -23.15 -5.25
C MET A 1 37.28 -24.40 -4.89
N ALA A 2 36.23 -24.27 -4.06
CA ALA A 2 35.39 -25.40 -3.63
C ALA A 2 34.84 -26.28 -4.76
N ASP A 3 34.40 -25.69 -5.89
CA ASP A 3 33.90 -26.46 -7.04
C ASP A 3 34.95 -27.38 -7.66
N ILE A 4 36.18 -26.88 -7.79
CA ILE A 4 37.29 -27.66 -8.36
C ILE A 4 37.63 -28.80 -7.40
N LEU A 5 37.77 -28.53 -6.11
CA LEU A 5 38.07 -29.56 -5.10
C LEU A 5 36.98 -30.64 -5.05
N ASN A 6 35.70 -30.26 -5.03
CA ASN A 6 34.60 -31.22 -5.06
C ASN A 6 34.55 -32.00 -6.39
N TYR A 7 34.95 -31.39 -7.51
CA TYR A 7 35.08 -32.09 -8.78
C TYR A 7 36.14 -33.20 -8.72
N PHE A 8 37.28 -32.99 -8.05
CA PHE A 8 38.27 -34.05 -7.80
C PHE A 8 37.67 -35.22 -6.99
N VAL A 9 36.87 -34.93 -5.96
CA VAL A 9 36.17 -35.99 -5.20
C VAL A 9 35.23 -36.78 -6.11
N LYS A 10 34.43 -36.10 -6.93
CA LYS A 10 33.45 -36.75 -7.83
C LYS A 10 34.11 -37.57 -8.93
N ILE A 11 35.17 -37.07 -9.56
CA ILE A 11 35.86 -37.81 -10.64
C ILE A 11 36.63 -39.01 -10.11
N SER A 12 37.18 -38.92 -8.89
CA SER A 12 37.96 -40.00 -8.26
C SER A 12 37.16 -41.28 -8.03
N GLU A 13 35.83 -41.20 -7.97
CA GLU A 13 34.93 -42.36 -7.90
C GLU A 13 34.96 -43.22 -9.17
N GLY A 14 35.23 -42.61 -10.33
CA GLY A 14 35.37 -43.30 -11.61
C GLY A 14 36.79 -43.77 -11.92
N ILE A 15 37.78 -43.43 -11.09
CA ILE A 15 39.18 -43.80 -11.29
C ILE A 15 39.51 -44.96 -10.35
N ASN A 16 39.63 -46.15 -10.92
CA ASN A 16 39.89 -47.37 -10.17
C ASN A 16 41.38 -47.73 -10.13
N TYR A 17 41.81 -48.35 -9.03
CA TYR A 17 43.10 -49.00 -8.87
C TYR A 17 42.89 -50.37 -8.19
N TYR A 18 43.93 -51.22 -8.19
CA TYR A 18 43.91 -52.50 -7.48
C TYR A 18 44.60 -52.33 -6.12
N ASP A 19 43.92 -52.71 -5.04
CA ASP A 19 44.51 -52.68 -3.69
C ASP A 19 45.55 -53.80 -3.50
N SER A 20 46.13 -53.89 -2.30
CA SER A 20 47.11 -54.93 -1.96
C SER A 20 46.57 -56.36 -2.04
N ASN A 21 45.24 -56.53 -2.08
CA ASN A 21 44.56 -57.81 -2.26
C ASN A 21 44.05 -58.01 -3.69
N LEU A 22 44.50 -57.20 -4.65
CA LEU A 22 44.07 -57.21 -6.05
C LEU A 22 42.55 -57.00 -6.23
N SER A 23 41.90 -56.34 -5.29
CA SER A 23 40.50 -55.96 -5.40
C SER A 23 40.38 -54.58 -6.07
N PRO A 24 39.47 -54.40 -7.06
CA PRO A 24 39.25 -53.10 -7.66
C PRO A 24 38.65 -52.15 -6.63
N THR A 25 39.29 -51.00 -6.45
CA THR A 25 38.88 -49.94 -5.52
C THR A 25 39.03 -48.57 -6.18
N SER A 26 38.37 -47.54 -5.65
CA SER A 26 38.39 -46.19 -6.22
C SER A 26 39.33 -45.26 -5.44
N TRP A 27 39.80 -44.19 -6.08
CA TRP A 27 40.56 -43.13 -5.40
C TRP A 27 39.71 -42.23 -4.49
N LYS A 28 38.40 -42.48 -4.39
CA LYS A 28 37.49 -41.68 -3.56
C LYS A 28 37.92 -41.53 -2.10
N PRO A 29 38.35 -42.60 -1.37
CA PRO A 29 38.78 -42.48 0.02
C PRO A 29 39.94 -41.50 0.20
N PHE A 30 40.91 -41.52 -0.72
CA PHE A 30 42.07 -40.62 -0.68
C PHE A 30 41.65 -39.14 -0.66
N PHE A 31 40.68 -38.76 -1.48
CA PHE A 31 40.17 -37.38 -1.48
C PHE A 31 39.15 -37.14 -0.37
N SER A 32 38.23 -38.06 -0.10
CA SER A 32 37.17 -37.84 0.91
C SER A 32 37.69 -37.77 2.34
N ASP A 33 38.84 -38.38 2.61
CA ASP A 33 39.46 -38.41 3.94
C ASP A 33 40.46 -37.24 4.12
N SER A 34 40.78 -36.51 3.04
CA SER A 34 41.59 -35.29 3.10
C SER A 34 40.73 -34.08 3.44
N ILE A 35 41.12 -33.31 4.48
CA ILE A 35 40.39 -32.13 4.99
C ILE A 35 39.88 -31.19 3.89
N PRO A 36 40.72 -30.57 3.03
CA PRO A 36 40.24 -29.58 2.06
C PRO A 36 39.20 -30.09 1.06
N PHE A 37 39.30 -31.37 0.68
CA PHE A 37 38.38 -32.02 -0.26
C PHE A 37 37.08 -32.43 0.43
N MET A 38 37.16 -32.90 1.66
CA MET A 38 36.00 -33.16 2.50
C MET A 38 35.21 -31.87 2.78
N LEU A 39 35.89 -30.78 3.15
CA LEU A 39 35.28 -29.46 3.35
C LEU A 39 34.58 -28.98 2.07
N ALA A 40 35.23 -29.14 0.91
CA ALA A 40 34.63 -28.82 -0.37
C ALA A 40 33.37 -29.66 -0.66
N ALA A 41 33.39 -30.96 -0.35
CA ALA A 41 32.23 -31.84 -0.51
C ALA A 41 31.07 -31.44 0.42
N ILE A 42 31.35 -31.10 1.68
CA ILE A 42 30.34 -30.61 2.65
C ILE A 42 29.77 -29.27 2.18
N SER A 43 30.60 -28.35 1.70
CA SER A 43 30.16 -27.01 1.27
C SER A 43 29.24 -27.00 0.05
N LYS A 44 29.25 -28.07 -0.75
CA LYS A 44 28.55 -28.15 -2.05
C LYS A 44 27.21 -28.87 -1.99
N ASP A 45 26.64 -29.00 -0.79
CA ASP A 45 25.30 -29.48 -0.44
C ASP A 45 24.65 -30.47 -1.43
N ASP A 46 24.64 -31.77 -1.08
CA ASP A 46 23.88 -32.81 -1.82
C ASP A 46 22.50 -33.08 -1.18
N SER A 47 21.95 -32.12 -0.43
CA SER A 47 20.70 -32.31 0.34
C SER A 47 19.52 -32.70 -0.54
N GLN A 48 19.46 -32.21 -1.77
CA GLN A 48 18.38 -32.55 -2.70
C GLN A 48 18.39 -34.04 -3.06
N LYS A 49 19.56 -34.62 -3.34
CA LYS A 49 19.69 -36.04 -3.67
C LYS A 49 19.41 -36.93 -2.47
N LEU A 50 19.85 -36.53 -1.28
CA LEU A 50 19.52 -37.21 -0.02
C LEU A 50 18.01 -37.20 0.25
N LYS A 51 17.34 -36.05 0.04
CA LYS A 51 15.88 -35.92 0.16
C LYS A 51 15.15 -36.81 -0.83
N GLN A 52 15.55 -36.82 -2.10
CA GLN A 52 14.95 -37.69 -3.12
C GLN A 52 15.08 -39.19 -2.74
N LYS A 53 16.24 -39.60 -2.24
CA LYS A 53 16.47 -40.98 -1.82
C LYS A 53 15.64 -41.36 -0.58
N PHE A 54 15.49 -40.44 0.37
CA PHE A 54 14.60 -40.63 1.52
C PHE A 54 13.14 -40.80 1.09
N GLU A 55 12.62 -39.90 0.24
CA GLU A 55 11.24 -39.98 -0.26
C GLU A 55 11.00 -41.26 -1.06
N LEU A 56 11.98 -41.72 -1.84
CA LEU A 56 11.91 -43.00 -2.52
C LEU A 56 11.78 -44.17 -1.53
N TYR A 57 12.63 -44.24 -0.51
CA TYR A 57 12.57 -45.31 0.49
C TYR A 57 11.30 -45.27 1.33
N ARG A 58 10.79 -44.06 1.60
CA ARG A 58 9.49 -43.85 2.22
C ARG A 58 8.35 -44.35 1.37
N PHE A 59 8.31 -43.98 0.09
CA PHE A 59 7.31 -44.46 -0.85
C PHE A 59 7.30 -45.99 -0.95
N LEU A 60 8.49 -46.62 -1.07
CA LEU A 60 8.62 -48.08 -1.13
C LEU A 60 8.09 -48.76 0.14
N PHE A 61 8.39 -48.20 1.31
CA PHE A 61 7.90 -48.73 2.58
C PHE A 61 6.39 -48.54 2.75
N GLU A 62 5.84 -47.36 2.44
CA GLU A 62 4.40 -47.09 2.54
C GLU A 62 3.60 -48.02 1.62
N LYS A 63 4.13 -48.33 0.43
CA LYS A 63 3.53 -49.28 -0.52
C LYS A 63 3.54 -50.73 -0.01
N SER A 64 4.60 -51.16 0.69
CA SER A 64 4.73 -52.51 1.22
C SER A 64 5.54 -52.55 2.53
N PRO A 65 4.88 -52.33 3.68
CA PRO A 65 5.54 -52.33 4.98
C PRO A 65 6.14 -53.69 5.29
N SER A 66 7.45 -53.71 5.54
CA SER A 66 8.20 -54.95 5.76
C SER A 66 9.43 -54.71 6.62
N THR A 67 9.94 -55.77 7.24
CA THR A 67 11.23 -55.76 7.95
C THR A 67 12.37 -55.33 7.04
N ALA A 68 12.35 -55.73 5.76
CA ALA A 68 13.35 -55.33 4.78
C ALA A 68 13.30 -53.82 4.47
N GLY A 69 12.10 -53.24 4.36
CA GLY A 69 11.94 -51.80 4.20
C GLY A 69 12.37 -51.01 5.45
N LEU A 70 12.09 -51.53 6.64
CA LEU A 70 12.56 -50.97 7.91
C LEU A 70 14.10 -50.99 8.00
N GLN A 71 14.73 -52.13 7.65
CA GLN A 71 16.18 -52.26 7.56
C GLN A 71 16.79 -51.24 6.58
N LEU A 72 16.17 -51.08 5.41
CA LEU A 72 16.64 -50.16 4.38
C LEU A 72 16.68 -48.72 4.90
N MET A 73 15.64 -48.28 5.61
CA MET A 73 15.60 -46.94 6.20
C MET A 73 16.64 -46.77 7.32
N ILE A 74 16.79 -47.77 8.22
CA ILE A 74 17.81 -47.77 9.27
C ILE A 74 19.21 -47.62 8.66
N PHE A 75 19.54 -48.44 7.67
CA PHE A 75 20.84 -48.39 6.99
C PHE A 75 21.04 -47.11 6.20
N PHE A 76 19.99 -46.59 5.57
CA PHE A 76 20.05 -45.32 4.87
C PHE A 76 20.43 -44.17 5.81
N LEU A 77 19.71 -43.99 6.93
CA LEU A 77 19.98 -42.93 7.89
C LEU A 77 21.37 -43.09 8.51
N TYR A 78 21.75 -44.31 8.87
CA TYR A 78 23.07 -44.57 9.44
C TYR A 78 24.19 -44.24 8.45
N HIS A 79 24.16 -44.82 7.26
CA HIS A 79 25.28 -44.70 6.31
C HIS A 79 25.31 -43.36 5.57
N SER A 80 24.17 -42.70 5.39
CA SER A 80 24.08 -41.46 4.58
C SER A 80 24.08 -40.19 5.42
N LEU A 81 23.75 -40.26 6.71
CA LEU A 81 23.65 -39.08 7.59
C LEU A 81 24.51 -39.20 8.85
N ILE A 82 24.34 -40.27 9.62
CA ILE A 82 24.97 -40.38 10.95
C ILE A 82 26.47 -40.68 10.86
N ASN A 83 26.83 -41.73 10.13
CA ASN A 83 28.22 -42.18 10.00
C ASN A 83 29.11 -41.17 9.26
N PRO A 84 28.65 -40.47 8.20
CA PRO A 84 29.41 -39.38 7.59
C PRO A 84 29.73 -38.27 8.59
N VAL A 85 28.76 -37.80 9.39
CA VAL A 85 29.01 -36.75 10.39
C VAL A 85 30.04 -37.18 11.43
N ARG A 86 29.97 -38.44 11.90
CA ARG A 86 31.02 -38.99 12.79
C ARG A 86 32.39 -38.93 12.13
N LYS A 87 32.51 -39.37 10.88
CA LYS A 87 33.78 -39.36 10.14
C LYS A 87 34.31 -37.95 9.93
N TRP A 88 33.46 -37.02 9.50
CA TRP A 88 33.84 -35.63 9.28
C TRP A 88 34.35 -34.98 10.55
N TYR A 89 33.63 -35.15 11.67
CA TYR A 89 34.07 -34.63 12.95
C TYR A 89 35.40 -35.25 13.40
N GLY A 90 35.57 -36.57 13.26
CA GLY A 90 36.83 -37.25 13.58
C GLY A 90 38.04 -36.76 12.78
N ILE A 91 37.83 -36.25 11.56
CA ILE A 91 38.92 -35.70 10.74
C ILE A 91 39.25 -34.25 11.13
N VAL A 92 38.28 -33.48 11.64
CA VAL A 92 38.49 -32.06 12.00
C VAL A 92 38.66 -31.82 13.51
N ALA A 93 38.47 -32.84 14.37
CA ALA A 93 38.41 -32.70 15.82
C ALA A 93 39.64 -31.99 16.41
N ASP A 94 40.83 -32.33 15.90
CA ASP A 94 42.13 -31.79 16.34
C ASP A 94 42.56 -30.54 15.58
N THR A 95 41.65 -29.90 14.85
CA THR A 95 41.94 -28.71 14.04
C THR A 95 41.28 -27.46 14.62
N ASP A 96 41.89 -26.29 14.38
CA ASP A 96 41.31 -24.98 14.72
C ASP A 96 40.35 -24.44 13.64
N LEU A 97 39.82 -25.31 12.77
CA LEU A 97 38.98 -24.89 11.65
C LEU A 97 37.60 -24.44 12.14
N PRO A 98 36.99 -23.40 11.52
CA PRO A 98 35.64 -22.94 11.87
C PRO A 98 34.58 -24.06 11.90
N LEU A 99 34.70 -25.05 11.00
CA LEU A 99 33.80 -26.20 10.95
C LEU A 99 33.86 -27.04 12.22
N ARG A 100 35.02 -27.21 12.86
CA ARG A 100 35.19 -28.02 14.08
C ARG A 100 34.28 -27.52 15.20
N ASN A 101 34.31 -26.21 15.48
CA ASN A 101 33.48 -25.60 16.51
C ASN A 101 31.97 -25.64 16.16
N ALA A 102 31.63 -25.42 14.88
CA ALA A 102 30.23 -25.51 14.44
C ALA A 102 29.68 -26.94 14.59
N MET A 103 30.47 -27.96 14.19
CA MET A 103 30.10 -29.37 14.34
C MET A 103 29.98 -29.76 15.81
N GLU A 104 30.91 -29.35 16.67
CA GLU A 104 30.84 -29.62 18.11
C GLU A 104 29.52 -29.09 18.70
N GLN A 105 29.15 -27.84 18.42
CA GLN A 105 27.91 -27.25 18.94
C GLN A 105 26.66 -27.96 18.41
N ILE A 106 26.60 -28.24 17.11
CA ILE A 106 25.43 -28.91 16.49
C ILE A 106 25.31 -30.36 16.98
N ILE A 107 26.44 -31.05 17.20
CA ILE A 107 26.44 -32.40 17.75
C ILE A 107 25.92 -32.38 19.19
N ARG A 108 26.51 -31.55 20.06
CA ARG A 108 26.14 -31.48 21.49
C ARG A 108 24.69 -31.05 21.69
N ASN A 109 24.24 -30.03 20.97
CA ASN A 109 22.93 -29.41 21.19
C ASN A 109 21.78 -30.13 20.48
N GLY A 110 22.07 -31.02 19.53
CA GLY A 110 21.05 -31.63 18.68
C GLY A 110 21.31 -33.09 18.36
N LEU A 111 22.39 -33.38 17.62
CA LEU A 111 22.56 -34.71 17.02
C LEU A 111 22.84 -35.82 18.04
N ALA A 112 23.48 -35.53 19.17
CA ALA A 112 23.79 -36.52 20.19
C ALA A 112 22.54 -37.18 20.77
N SER A 113 21.52 -36.39 21.12
CA SER A 113 20.25 -36.92 21.65
C SER A 113 19.48 -37.70 20.57
N ARG A 114 19.45 -37.20 19.33
CA ARG A 114 18.80 -37.89 18.20
C ARG A 114 19.49 -39.18 17.81
N LEU A 115 20.82 -39.26 18.01
CA LEU A 115 21.55 -40.51 17.85
C LEU A 115 21.13 -41.54 18.91
N LYS A 116 20.92 -41.14 20.17
CA LYS A 116 20.39 -42.03 21.21
C LYS A 116 19.00 -42.57 20.84
N ASP A 117 18.11 -41.70 20.37
CA ASP A 117 16.78 -42.10 19.85
C ASP A 117 16.93 -43.12 18.71
N PHE A 118 17.80 -42.84 17.73
CA PHE A 118 18.08 -43.74 16.61
C PHE A 118 18.62 -45.11 17.06
N ILE A 119 19.56 -45.13 17.99
CA ILE A 119 20.12 -46.37 18.57
C ILE A 119 19.01 -47.19 19.22
N GLY A 120 18.19 -46.55 20.07
CA GLY A 120 17.06 -47.17 20.74
C GLY A 120 16.08 -47.83 19.77
N PHE A 121 15.67 -47.11 18.72
CA PHE A 121 14.75 -47.63 17.71
C PHE A 121 15.40 -48.70 16.82
N SER A 122 16.68 -48.55 16.45
CA SER A 122 17.41 -49.55 15.66
C SER A 122 17.59 -50.85 16.43
N ASN A 123 17.86 -50.79 17.73
CA ASN A 123 17.96 -51.97 18.59
C ASN A 123 16.59 -52.62 18.82
N ALA A 124 15.53 -51.83 18.96
CA ALA A 124 14.15 -52.33 19.00
C ALA A 124 13.79 -53.06 17.70
N ALA A 125 14.17 -52.53 16.54
CA ALA A 125 13.95 -53.18 15.26
C ALA A 125 14.69 -54.53 15.17
N ALA A 126 15.89 -54.62 15.73
CA ALA A 126 16.67 -55.85 15.72
C ALA A 126 16.08 -56.90 16.66
N SER A 127 15.65 -56.47 17.85
CA SER A 127 15.04 -57.32 18.87
C SER A 127 13.67 -57.86 18.46
N LEU A 128 12.80 -56.99 17.93
CA LEU A 128 11.39 -57.32 17.66
C LEU A 128 11.14 -57.93 16.29
N PHE A 129 11.96 -57.59 15.28
CA PHE A 129 11.72 -57.96 13.88
C PHE A 129 12.92 -58.63 13.19
N GLY A 130 14.02 -58.86 13.89
CA GLY A 130 15.19 -59.56 13.34
C GLY A 130 15.99 -58.74 12.31
N THR A 131 15.93 -57.41 12.36
CA THR A 131 16.83 -56.56 11.56
C THR A 131 18.29 -56.74 11.99
N LYS A 132 19.23 -56.56 11.05
CA LYS A 132 20.68 -56.58 11.29
C LYS A 132 21.06 -55.42 12.20
N ARG A 133 21.75 -55.73 13.30
CA ARG A 133 22.28 -54.75 14.24
C ARG A 133 23.38 -53.90 13.59
N ILE A 134 23.42 -52.63 13.99
CA ILE A 134 24.50 -51.72 13.68
C ILE A 134 25.47 -51.74 14.86
N ASP A 135 26.78 -51.77 14.56
CA ASP A 135 27.81 -51.61 15.57
C ASP A 135 27.99 -50.12 15.94
N PHE A 136 27.37 -49.72 17.05
CA PHE A 136 27.50 -48.39 17.62
C PHE A 136 28.69 -48.24 18.59
N MET A 137 29.44 -49.32 18.90
CA MET A 137 30.63 -49.22 19.75
C MET A 137 31.69 -48.30 19.13
N LYS A 138 31.65 -48.12 17.80
CA LYS A 138 32.48 -47.14 17.07
C LYS A 138 32.31 -45.69 17.52
N PHE A 139 31.22 -45.35 18.20
CA PHE A 139 31.05 -44.01 18.78
C PHE A 139 31.64 -43.93 20.19
N VAL A 140 31.45 -44.98 21.00
CA VAL A 140 31.96 -45.04 22.38
C VAL A 140 33.47 -45.18 22.43
N ASN A 141 34.03 -45.99 21.53
CA ASN A 141 35.47 -46.24 21.44
C ASN A 141 36.23 -45.15 20.65
N SER A 142 35.54 -44.09 20.21
CA SER A 142 36.15 -42.98 19.48
C SER A 142 36.70 -41.93 20.44
N GLU A 143 37.85 -41.34 20.12
CA GLU A 143 38.40 -40.19 20.84
C GLU A 143 37.45 -38.98 20.82
N THR A 144 36.53 -38.95 19.85
CA THR A 144 35.48 -37.94 19.72
C THR A 144 34.22 -38.21 20.55
N ASN A 145 34.20 -39.19 21.46
CA ASN A 145 32.99 -39.48 22.24
C ASN A 145 32.63 -38.36 23.24
N ASP A 146 33.56 -37.44 23.51
CA ASP A 146 33.35 -36.28 24.35
C ASP A 146 32.18 -35.39 23.85
N VAL A 147 31.99 -35.26 22.53
CA VAL A 147 30.86 -34.51 21.93
C VAL A 147 29.58 -35.32 21.81
N TRP A 148 29.70 -36.63 21.55
CA TRP A 148 28.53 -37.51 21.40
C TRP A 148 27.93 -37.93 22.74
N ASN A 149 28.75 -37.95 23.80
CA ASN A 149 28.40 -38.31 25.18
C ASN A 149 27.56 -39.61 25.26
N LEU A 150 28.05 -40.64 24.57
CA LEU A 150 27.44 -41.97 24.56
C LEU A 150 28.11 -42.87 25.58
N SER A 151 27.29 -43.49 26.43
CA SER A 151 27.68 -44.51 27.38
C SER A 151 27.46 -45.91 26.81
N LEU A 152 28.05 -46.93 27.46
CA LEU A 152 27.75 -48.34 27.18
C LEU A 152 26.25 -48.64 27.29
N THR A 153 25.57 -48.06 28.29
CA THR A 153 24.12 -48.22 28.46
C THR A 153 23.32 -47.63 27.31
N ASP A 154 23.73 -46.47 26.77
CA ASP A 154 23.05 -45.86 25.62
C ASP A 154 23.13 -46.77 24.38
N VAL A 155 24.30 -47.37 24.11
CA VAL A 155 24.53 -48.22 22.92
C VAL A 155 23.67 -49.50 22.92
N TYR A 156 23.35 -50.04 24.09
CA TYR A 156 22.50 -51.23 24.23
C TYR A 156 21.04 -50.92 24.56
N THR A 157 20.66 -49.63 24.65
CA THR A 157 19.29 -49.23 24.94
C THR A 157 18.33 -49.72 23.85
N VAL A 158 17.16 -50.20 24.28
CA VAL A 158 16.06 -50.63 23.39
C VAL A 158 14.86 -49.74 23.68
N THR A 159 14.50 -48.88 22.71
CA THR A 159 13.36 -47.97 22.85
C THR A 159 12.19 -48.51 22.03
N VAL A 160 11.23 -49.12 22.71
CA VAL A 160 10.01 -49.64 22.09
C VAL A 160 8.92 -48.56 22.19
N PRO A 161 8.33 -48.08 21.07
CA PRO A 161 7.17 -47.21 21.11
C PRO A 161 6.02 -47.86 21.89
N GLN A 162 5.19 -47.07 22.58
CA GLN A 162 4.00 -47.61 23.27
C GLN A 162 3.05 -48.24 22.25
N PHE A 163 3.07 -49.57 22.14
CA PHE A 163 2.11 -50.29 21.32
C PHE A 163 0.78 -50.35 22.08
N HIS A 164 -0.31 -49.91 21.46
CA HIS A 164 -1.64 -50.27 21.94
C HIS A 164 -1.77 -51.81 21.98
N GLU A 165 -2.40 -52.34 23.03
CA GLU A 165 -2.62 -53.79 23.17
C GLU A 165 -3.36 -54.30 21.91
N ASN A 166 -2.88 -55.41 21.34
CA ASN A 166 -3.39 -56.10 20.13
C ASN A 166 -3.03 -55.53 18.74
N LEU A 167 -2.01 -54.67 18.60
CA LEU A 167 -1.52 -54.25 17.26
C LEU A 167 -0.97 -55.42 16.42
N HIS A 168 -1.38 -55.51 15.15
CA HIS A 168 -0.84 -56.45 14.17
C HIS A 168 0.65 -56.17 13.91
N VAL A 169 1.43 -57.21 13.56
CA VAL A 169 2.90 -57.10 13.37
C VAL A 169 3.27 -55.99 12.35
N CYS A 170 2.46 -55.85 11.29
CA CYS A 170 2.65 -54.79 10.30
C CYS A 170 2.46 -53.38 10.88
N ASP A 171 1.55 -53.19 11.84
CA ASP A 171 1.32 -51.89 12.47
C ASP A 171 2.46 -51.54 13.43
N LYS A 172 2.98 -52.52 14.16
CA LYS A 172 4.19 -52.34 14.98
C LYS A 172 5.41 -51.95 14.13
N ILE A 173 5.56 -52.54 12.94
CA ILE A 173 6.61 -52.18 11.97
C ILE A 173 6.41 -50.76 11.44
N ARG A 174 5.18 -50.36 11.13
CA ARG A 174 4.85 -48.99 10.67
C ARG A 174 5.16 -47.94 11.75
N GLU A 175 4.80 -48.20 13.00
CA GLU A 175 5.05 -47.28 14.11
C GLU A 175 6.55 -47.09 14.35
N LEU A 176 7.33 -48.18 14.38
CA LEU A 176 8.78 -48.08 14.53
C LEU A 176 9.43 -47.37 13.33
N TYR A 177 8.93 -47.63 12.12
CA TYR A 177 9.36 -46.93 10.92
C TYR A 177 9.09 -45.42 11.00
N ARG A 178 7.89 -44.99 11.44
CA ARG A 178 7.55 -43.57 11.60
C ARG A 178 8.51 -42.86 12.55
N ASN A 179 8.84 -43.49 13.68
CA ASN A 179 9.79 -42.95 14.64
C ASN A 179 11.20 -42.82 14.04
N ILE A 180 11.68 -43.83 13.32
CA ILE A 180 13.00 -43.79 12.66
C ILE A 180 13.02 -42.75 11.52
N ALA A 181 12.05 -42.79 10.62
CA ALA A 181 11.94 -41.86 9.51
C ALA A 181 11.74 -40.41 9.98
N GLY A 182 11.07 -40.21 11.12
CA GLY A 182 10.88 -38.91 11.76
C GLY A 182 12.18 -38.25 12.24
N LEU A 183 13.28 -39.00 12.37
CA LEU A 183 14.60 -38.44 12.70
C LEU A 183 15.26 -37.76 11.49
N PHE A 184 14.87 -38.13 10.26
CA PHE A 184 15.48 -37.63 9.03
C PHE A 184 15.54 -36.10 8.93
N PRO A 185 14.44 -35.34 9.17
CA PRO A 185 14.48 -33.88 9.04
C PRO A 185 15.50 -33.24 9.97
N VAL A 186 15.63 -33.73 11.21
CA VAL A 186 16.56 -33.16 12.20
C VAL A 186 18.02 -33.40 11.79
N PHE A 187 18.34 -34.62 11.34
CA PHE A 187 19.68 -34.92 10.82
C PHE A 187 19.99 -34.11 9.55
N MET A 188 19.02 -33.98 8.64
CA MET A 188 19.20 -33.23 7.39
C MET A 188 19.45 -31.74 7.62
N GLU A 189 18.62 -31.09 8.45
CA GLU A 189 18.80 -29.66 8.75
C GLU A 189 20.12 -29.42 9.48
N SER A 190 20.50 -30.30 10.40
CA SER A 190 21.81 -30.21 11.07
C SER A 190 22.99 -30.34 10.10
N ILE A 191 22.91 -31.23 9.10
CA ILE A 191 23.97 -31.40 8.08
C ILE A 191 24.07 -30.17 7.17
N LYS A 192 22.94 -29.57 6.78
CA LYS A 192 22.94 -28.35 5.95
C LYS A 192 23.65 -27.19 6.64
N LEU A 193 23.53 -27.08 7.96
CA LEU A 193 24.20 -26.05 8.75
C LEU A 193 25.73 -26.15 8.70
N PHE A 194 26.29 -27.29 8.28
CA PHE A 194 27.74 -27.44 8.08
C PHE A 194 28.26 -26.77 6.81
N ALA A 195 27.43 -26.52 5.80
CA ALA A 195 27.89 -26.07 4.48
C ALA A 195 28.64 -24.72 4.52
N GLY A 196 28.12 -23.74 5.26
CA GLY A 196 28.75 -22.43 5.45
C GLY A 196 30.11 -22.53 6.18
N PRO A 197 30.16 -23.03 7.42
CA PRO A 197 31.41 -23.23 8.16
C PRO A 197 32.42 -24.10 7.42
N ALA A 198 31.97 -25.09 6.65
CA ALA A 198 32.84 -25.90 5.80
C ALA A 198 33.48 -25.05 4.69
N ALA A 199 32.69 -24.21 4.00
CA ALA A 199 33.22 -23.29 2.98
C ALA A 199 34.27 -22.32 3.57
N ASP A 200 33.98 -21.76 4.74
CA ASP A 200 34.88 -20.84 5.45
C ASP A 200 36.17 -21.53 5.92
N SER A 201 36.12 -22.85 6.13
CA SER A 201 37.27 -23.66 6.53
C SER A 201 38.17 -24.08 5.37
N ILE A 202 37.71 -23.98 4.11
CA ILE A 202 38.49 -24.45 2.94
C ILE A 202 39.81 -23.70 2.84
N GLN A 203 39.77 -22.36 2.88
CA GLN A 203 40.98 -21.56 2.71
C GLN A 203 41.97 -21.75 3.87
N PRO A 204 41.55 -21.69 5.15
CA PRO A 204 42.44 -21.99 6.28
C PRO A 204 43.00 -23.41 6.27
N SER A 205 42.27 -24.40 5.75
CA SER A 205 42.76 -25.78 5.64
C SER A 205 43.88 -25.97 4.59
N LEU A 206 43.97 -25.05 3.64
CA LEU A 206 44.97 -25.08 2.56
C LEU A 206 46.14 -24.13 2.82
N LEU A 207 45.87 -23.02 3.52
CA LEU A 207 46.86 -22.02 3.91
C LEU A 207 46.59 -21.62 5.36
N PRO A 208 47.05 -22.44 6.33
CA PRO A 208 47.01 -22.08 7.73
C PRO A 208 47.68 -20.72 7.95
N LEU A 209 47.12 -19.90 8.84
CA LEU A 209 47.67 -18.56 9.12
C LEU A 209 49.04 -18.64 9.81
N GLN A 210 49.26 -19.66 10.64
CA GLN A 210 50.54 -19.96 11.29
C GLN A 210 51.53 -20.57 10.29
N GLU A 211 52.75 -20.04 10.26
CA GLU A 211 53.80 -20.46 9.31
C GLU A 211 54.24 -21.91 9.54
N ASP A 212 54.31 -22.37 10.78
CA ASP A 212 54.76 -23.73 11.13
C ASP A 212 53.80 -24.78 10.55
N LEU A 213 52.49 -24.54 10.61
CA LEU A 213 51.46 -25.40 10.05
C LEU A 213 51.45 -25.40 8.50
N ARG A 214 52.04 -24.40 7.84
CA ARG A 214 52.18 -24.38 6.36
C ARG A 214 53.21 -25.41 5.87
N GLN A 215 54.16 -25.83 6.71
CA GLN A 215 55.19 -26.82 6.36
C GLN A 215 54.76 -28.28 6.60
N GLU A 216 53.58 -28.50 7.18
CA GLU A 216 53.08 -29.84 7.53
C GLU A 216 52.21 -30.49 6.45
N HIS A 217 51.97 -29.82 5.32
CA HIS A 217 51.17 -30.40 4.24
C HIS A 217 51.87 -31.59 3.58
N ALA A 218 51.13 -32.69 3.42
CA ALA A 218 51.64 -33.86 2.72
C ALA A 218 52.01 -33.50 1.26
N PRO A 219 53.19 -33.92 0.74
CA PRO A 219 53.69 -33.48 -0.56
C PRO A 219 52.74 -33.67 -1.74
N HIS A 220 51.91 -34.71 -1.70
CA HIS A 220 50.91 -34.99 -2.73
C HIS A 220 49.77 -33.96 -2.75
N LEU A 221 49.34 -33.45 -1.59
CA LEU A 221 48.33 -32.39 -1.49
C LEU A 221 48.90 -31.05 -1.98
N SER A 222 50.15 -30.75 -1.62
CA SER A 222 50.87 -29.54 -2.05
C SER A 222 51.00 -29.46 -3.58
N LEU A 223 51.23 -30.61 -4.25
CA LEU A 223 51.27 -30.67 -5.71
C LEU A 223 49.91 -30.35 -6.35
N ILE A 224 48.82 -30.93 -5.82
CA ILE A 224 47.47 -30.69 -6.34
C ILE A 224 47.08 -29.22 -6.12
N TYR A 225 47.40 -28.66 -4.96
CA TYR A 225 47.14 -27.26 -4.67
C TYR A 225 47.91 -26.31 -5.59
N SER A 226 49.19 -26.61 -5.85
CA SER A 226 50.01 -25.85 -6.79
C SER A 226 49.41 -25.86 -8.19
N PHE A 227 48.94 -27.02 -8.64
CA PHE A 227 48.20 -27.15 -9.90
C PHE A 227 46.94 -26.28 -9.93
N ILE A 228 46.08 -26.37 -8.90
CA ILE A 228 44.82 -25.62 -8.85
C ILE A 228 45.08 -24.11 -8.84
N SER A 229 46.10 -23.66 -8.11
CA SER A 229 46.48 -22.24 -8.03
C SER A 229 46.95 -21.69 -9.38
N LEU A 230 47.76 -22.45 -10.12
CA LEU A 230 48.18 -22.08 -11.48
C LEU A 230 47.00 -22.10 -12.45
N PHE A 231 46.16 -23.14 -12.37
CA PHE A 231 44.99 -23.29 -13.23
C PHE A 231 43.98 -22.14 -13.05
N GLN A 232 43.75 -21.67 -11.82
CA GLN A 232 42.85 -20.55 -11.55
C GLN A 232 43.28 -19.24 -12.22
N LYS A 233 44.59 -18.98 -12.32
CA LYS A 233 45.10 -17.81 -13.07
C LYS A 233 44.72 -17.89 -14.54
N LEU A 234 44.92 -19.06 -15.16
CA LEU A 234 44.55 -19.29 -16.56
C LEU A 234 43.03 -19.19 -16.77
N GLN A 235 42.24 -19.80 -15.87
CA GLN A 235 40.78 -19.73 -15.92
C GLN A 235 40.28 -18.28 -15.83
N GLY A 236 40.87 -17.46 -14.95
CA GLY A 236 40.53 -16.04 -14.83
C GLY A 236 40.75 -15.25 -16.12
N GLU A 237 41.87 -15.48 -16.80
CA GLU A 237 42.16 -14.84 -18.10
C GLU A 237 41.23 -15.35 -19.21
N LEU A 238 40.97 -16.65 -19.28
CA LEU A 238 40.02 -17.22 -20.26
C LEU A 238 38.61 -16.65 -20.07
N ASN A 239 38.14 -16.53 -18.83
CA ASN A 239 36.80 -16.00 -18.52
C ASN A 239 36.62 -14.52 -18.93
N LYS A 240 37.71 -13.75 -19.11
CA LYS A 240 37.63 -12.37 -19.63
C LYS A 240 37.37 -12.32 -21.14
N LYS A 241 37.73 -13.36 -21.90
CA LYS A 241 37.68 -13.34 -23.37
C LYS A 241 36.28 -13.11 -23.91
N THR A 242 35.24 -13.65 -23.28
CA THR A 242 33.86 -13.41 -23.70
C THR A 242 33.48 -11.94 -23.61
N ARG A 243 33.88 -11.24 -22.54
CA ARG A 243 33.63 -9.80 -22.36
C ARG A 243 34.45 -8.98 -23.36
N GLU A 244 35.71 -9.33 -23.57
CA GLU A 244 36.58 -8.65 -24.54
C GLU A 244 36.06 -8.81 -25.97
N HIS A 245 35.65 -10.03 -26.35
CA HIS A 245 35.06 -10.30 -27.66
C HIS A 245 33.74 -9.54 -27.85
N LEU A 246 32.87 -9.52 -26.85
CA LEU A 246 31.63 -8.76 -26.91
C LEU A 246 31.88 -7.24 -27.07
N LYS A 247 32.85 -6.70 -26.31
CA LYS A 247 33.27 -5.30 -26.43
C LYS A 247 33.79 -5.03 -27.84
N PHE A 248 34.70 -5.86 -28.34
CA PHE A 248 35.25 -5.76 -29.70
C PHE A 248 34.15 -5.80 -30.77
N PHE A 249 33.21 -6.75 -30.67
CA PHE A 249 32.13 -6.88 -31.63
C PHE A 249 31.25 -5.62 -31.67
N TYR A 250 30.87 -5.08 -30.51
CA TYR A 250 30.05 -3.87 -30.47
C TYR A 250 30.82 -2.60 -30.86
N THR A 251 32.06 -2.41 -30.40
CA THR A 251 32.80 -1.15 -30.59
C THR A 251 33.59 -1.11 -31.89
N GLU A 252 34.15 -2.22 -32.36
CA GLU A 252 35.03 -2.25 -33.54
C GLU A 252 34.32 -2.76 -34.80
N VAL A 253 33.51 -3.83 -34.67
CA VAL A 253 32.80 -4.42 -35.82
C VAL A 253 31.53 -3.64 -36.14
N LEU A 254 30.62 -3.52 -35.16
CA LEU A 254 29.36 -2.78 -35.32
C LEU A 254 29.53 -1.27 -35.14
N ARG A 255 30.66 -0.81 -34.60
CA ARG A 255 30.98 0.61 -34.37
C ARG A 255 29.93 1.36 -33.57
N ILE A 256 29.27 0.66 -32.65
CA ILE A 256 28.32 1.25 -31.71
C ILE A 256 29.09 2.13 -30.73
N LYS A 257 28.72 3.40 -30.70
CA LYS A 257 29.30 4.38 -29.78
C LYS A 257 28.37 4.57 -28.58
N PRO A 258 28.91 4.76 -27.37
CA PRO A 258 28.12 5.21 -26.24
C PRO A 258 27.37 6.50 -26.58
N ALA A 259 26.12 6.61 -26.13
CA ALA A 259 25.37 7.84 -26.27
C ALA A 259 26.11 8.98 -25.54
N ALA A 260 26.09 10.18 -26.13
CA ALA A 260 26.62 11.37 -25.48
C ALA A 260 25.81 11.68 -24.20
N ALA A 261 26.46 12.30 -23.23
CA ALA A 261 25.76 12.85 -22.08
C ALA A 261 24.74 13.90 -22.53
N ARG A 262 23.55 13.89 -21.93
CA ARG A 262 22.52 14.90 -22.14
C ARG A 262 22.64 15.93 -21.03
N ALA A 263 22.70 17.20 -21.38
CA ALA A 263 22.71 18.28 -20.39
C ALA A 263 21.41 18.30 -19.58
N ASP A 264 21.55 18.54 -18.28
CA ASP A 264 20.43 18.72 -17.37
C ASP A 264 19.67 20.02 -17.70
N LYS A 265 18.40 20.09 -17.31
CA LYS A 265 17.56 21.28 -17.44
C LYS A 265 16.95 21.63 -16.08
N ALA A 266 16.80 22.92 -15.82
CA ALA A 266 16.17 23.45 -14.61
C ALA A 266 15.20 24.58 -14.95
N HIS A 267 14.14 24.72 -14.16
CA HIS A 267 13.24 25.87 -14.22
C HIS A 267 13.69 26.90 -13.18
N ILE A 268 13.90 28.14 -13.63
CA ILE A 268 14.36 29.25 -12.78
C ILE A 268 13.31 30.35 -12.83
N VAL A 269 12.92 30.86 -11.65
CA VAL A 269 12.01 32.00 -11.53
C VAL A 269 12.85 33.24 -11.25
N PHE A 270 12.64 34.29 -12.05
CA PHE A 270 13.29 35.58 -11.89
C PHE A 270 12.32 36.59 -11.30
N GLU A 271 12.78 37.35 -10.30
CA GLU A 271 12.03 38.47 -9.73
C GLU A 271 12.83 39.77 -9.88
N VAL A 272 12.15 40.85 -10.27
CA VAL A 272 12.78 42.18 -10.37
C VAL A 272 13.00 42.73 -8.96
N GLN A 273 14.24 43.12 -8.65
CA GLN A 273 14.56 43.77 -7.37
C GLN A 273 13.89 45.14 -7.24
N LYS A 274 13.53 45.53 -6.01
CA LYS A 274 12.78 46.74 -5.71
C LYS A 274 13.34 48.02 -6.35
N ILE A 275 14.66 48.21 -6.33
CA ILE A 275 15.31 49.40 -6.90
C ILE A 275 15.16 49.50 -8.43
N LEU A 276 15.04 48.36 -9.10
CA LEU A 276 14.85 48.28 -10.54
C LEU A 276 13.38 48.45 -10.93
N LYS A 277 12.42 48.15 -10.04
CA LYS A 277 10.99 48.38 -10.27
C LYS A 277 10.68 49.85 -10.55
N ASP A 278 11.28 50.74 -9.76
CA ASP A 278 11.07 52.19 -9.88
C ASP A 278 11.68 52.78 -11.16
N GLN A 279 12.70 52.13 -11.74
CA GLN A 279 13.43 52.63 -12.92
C GLN A 279 13.05 51.91 -14.22
N TYR A 280 12.75 50.61 -14.15
CA TYR A 280 12.54 49.73 -15.28
C TYR A 280 11.39 48.77 -14.95
N GLN A 281 10.20 49.08 -15.47
CA GLN A 281 9.02 48.20 -15.35
C GLN A 281 9.22 46.83 -16.03
N LYS A 282 10.25 46.70 -16.88
CA LYS A 282 10.61 45.50 -17.65
C LYS A 282 12.13 45.43 -17.82
N TYR A 283 12.71 44.23 -17.68
CA TYR A 283 14.14 43.99 -17.89
C TYR A 283 14.37 42.77 -18.80
N LEU A 284 15.21 42.93 -19.82
CA LEU A 284 15.55 41.85 -20.75
C LEU A 284 16.72 41.04 -20.20
N LEU A 285 16.52 39.74 -20.04
CA LEU A 285 17.58 38.75 -19.85
C LEU A 285 17.82 38.06 -21.19
N GLU A 286 19.03 38.20 -21.71
CA GLU A 286 19.45 37.54 -22.95
C GLU A 286 19.65 36.03 -22.75
N LYS A 287 19.55 35.30 -23.86
CA LYS A 287 19.94 33.91 -23.98
C LYS A 287 21.42 33.73 -23.66
N GLY A 288 21.76 32.63 -23.00
CA GLY A 288 23.15 32.27 -22.69
C GLY A 288 23.69 32.91 -21.41
N ILE A 289 22.87 33.60 -20.61
CA ILE A 289 23.28 34.12 -19.30
C ILE A 289 23.65 32.96 -18.39
N ALA A 290 24.88 32.99 -17.87
CA ALA A 290 25.40 31.97 -16.97
C ALA A 290 24.74 32.07 -15.59
N LEU A 291 24.21 30.94 -15.11
CA LEU A 291 23.57 30.78 -13.80
C LEU A 291 24.33 29.75 -12.99
N ASN A 292 24.59 30.06 -11.72
CA ASN A 292 25.32 29.17 -10.82
C ASN A 292 24.43 27.99 -10.38
N GLY A 293 24.84 26.77 -10.73
CA GLY A 293 24.18 25.52 -10.35
C GLY A 293 24.81 24.80 -9.15
N GLY A 294 25.77 25.42 -8.46
CA GLY A 294 26.50 24.84 -7.35
C GLY A 294 27.72 24.01 -7.80
N ARG A 295 28.02 22.93 -7.08
CA ARG A 295 29.16 22.05 -7.36
C ARG A 295 28.75 20.59 -7.43
N ASP A 296 29.43 19.82 -8.27
CA ASP A 296 29.23 18.38 -8.39
C ASP A 296 29.96 17.59 -7.28
N LYS A 297 29.80 16.26 -7.28
CA LYS A 297 30.45 15.36 -6.30
C LYS A 297 31.98 15.33 -6.39
N LYS A 298 32.58 15.92 -7.44
CA LYS A 298 34.02 16.06 -7.65
C LYS A 298 34.50 17.49 -7.37
N ASN A 299 33.66 18.34 -6.78
CA ASN A 299 33.92 19.76 -6.53
C ASN A 299 34.11 20.63 -7.79
N ALA A 300 33.62 20.20 -8.96
CA ALA A 300 33.58 21.03 -10.16
C ALA A 300 32.33 21.92 -10.16
N ASP A 301 32.47 23.17 -10.62
CA ASP A 301 31.34 24.11 -10.70
C ASP A 301 30.35 23.69 -11.80
N ILE A 302 29.06 23.71 -11.47
CA ILE A 302 27.95 23.47 -12.40
C ILE A 302 27.43 24.83 -12.87
N VAL A 303 27.40 25.05 -14.18
CA VAL A 303 26.92 26.29 -14.79
C VAL A 303 25.77 25.98 -15.73
N PHE A 304 24.61 26.57 -15.46
CA PHE A 304 23.47 26.58 -16.37
C PHE A 304 23.52 27.84 -17.25
N ALA A 305 22.81 27.80 -18.37
CA ALA A 305 22.61 28.96 -19.23
C ALA A 305 21.12 29.13 -19.54
N THR A 306 20.67 30.37 -19.72
CA THR A 306 19.31 30.64 -20.21
C THR A 306 19.14 30.10 -21.63
N ASP A 307 18.06 29.35 -21.89
CA ASP A 307 17.78 28.71 -23.19
C ASP A 307 17.31 29.74 -24.25
N GLU A 308 16.72 30.86 -23.80
CA GLU A 308 16.10 31.91 -24.62
C GLU A 308 16.17 33.29 -23.93
N ASP A 309 15.83 34.33 -24.70
CA ASP A 309 15.66 35.69 -24.20
C ASP A 309 14.33 35.79 -23.41
N ILE A 310 14.32 36.40 -22.23
CA ILE A 310 13.11 36.63 -21.43
C ILE A 310 13.01 38.07 -20.94
N VAL A 311 11.84 38.69 -21.09
CA VAL A 311 11.53 40.01 -20.52
C VAL A 311 10.86 39.81 -19.16
N VAL A 312 11.63 39.99 -18.09
CA VAL A 312 11.15 39.89 -16.70
C VAL A 312 10.43 41.19 -16.32
N ASN A 313 9.29 41.08 -15.65
CA ASN A 313 8.47 42.20 -15.19
C ASN A 313 7.93 41.92 -13.78
N GLU A 314 6.99 42.75 -13.31
CA GLU A 314 6.39 42.62 -11.97
C GLU A 314 5.20 41.66 -11.88
N ALA A 315 4.91 40.88 -12.91
CA ALA A 315 3.78 39.96 -12.90
C ALA A 315 3.96 38.88 -11.83
N THR A 316 2.94 38.73 -10.99
CA THR A 316 2.87 37.69 -9.96
C THR A 316 1.57 36.90 -10.10
N VAL A 317 1.56 35.68 -9.58
CA VAL A 317 0.33 34.90 -9.47
C VAL A 317 -0.47 35.49 -8.30
N ALA A 318 -1.50 36.27 -8.63
CA ALA A 318 -2.32 36.97 -7.63
C ALA A 318 -3.27 36.03 -6.87
N ASP A 319 -3.82 35.02 -7.55
CA ASP A 319 -4.76 34.07 -6.97
C ASP A 319 -4.75 32.75 -7.76
N ILE A 320 -5.00 31.63 -7.08
CA ILE A 320 -5.13 30.29 -7.69
C ILE A 320 -6.38 29.64 -7.12
N ARG A 321 -7.33 29.32 -8.00
CA ARG A 321 -8.59 28.69 -7.64
C ARG A 321 -8.79 27.40 -8.41
N THR A 322 -9.48 26.43 -7.82
CA THR A 322 -9.87 25.19 -8.52
C THR A 322 -11.34 24.91 -8.35
N LEU A 323 -11.99 24.41 -9.40
CA LEU A 323 -13.38 23.99 -9.42
C LEU A 323 -13.48 22.52 -9.83
N CYS A 324 -14.16 21.70 -9.05
CA CYS A 324 -14.28 20.26 -9.25
C CYS A 324 -15.75 19.83 -9.38
N LEU A 325 -16.12 19.30 -10.54
CA LEU A 325 -17.35 18.53 -10.72
C LEU A 325 -17.09 17.12 -10.20
N ASN A 326 -17.64 16.79 -9.04
CA ASN A 326 -17.44 15.49 -8.42
C ASN A 326 -18.57 14.53 -8.81
N TYR A 327 -18.18 13.39 -9.37
CA TYR A 327 -19.11 12.33 -9.74
C TYR A 327 -18.94 11.12 -8.81
N GLN A 328 -20.02 10.38 -8.60
CA GLN A 328 -20.04 9.13 -7.86
C GLN A 328 -20.71 8.05 -8.72
N THR A 329 -20.09 6.88 -8.78
CA THR A 329 -20.71 5.72 -9.44
C THR A 329 -21.65 5.03 -8.46
N VAL A 330 -22.90 4.90 -8.86
CA VAL A 330 -23.96 4.24 -8.11
C VAL A 330 -24.66 3.28 -9.07
N HIS A 331 -24.76 1.99 -8.74
CA HIS A 331 -25.34 0.96 -9.63
C HIS A 331 -24.80 0.97 -11.07
N ASN A 332 -23.49 1.19 -11.23
CA ASN A 332 -22.80 1.36 -12.53
C ASN A 332 -23.21 2.61 -13.34
N GLU A 333 -23.93 3.55 -12.74
CA GLU A 333 -24.27 4.84 -13.33
C GLU A 333 -23.48 5.97 -12.69
N LEU A 334 -22.96 6.87 -13.52
CA LEU A 334 -22.15 8.01 -13.08
C LEU A 334 -23.07 9.18 -12.73
N ASN A 335 -23.22 9.47 -11.44
CA ASN A 335 -24.08 10.53 -10.92
C ASN A 335 -23.27 11.73 -10.45
N LEU A 336 -23.73 12.95 -10.72
CA LEU A 336 -23.09 14.16 -10.20
C LEU A 336 -23.42 14.30 -8.71
N GLU A 337 -22.41 14.15 -7.85
CA GLU A 337 -22.59 14.27 -6.40
C GLU A 337 -22.55 15.73 -5.94
N GLY A 338 -21.71 16.56 -6.58
CA GLY A 338 -21.65 17.97 -6.26
C GLY A 338 -20.54 18.73 -6.97
N LEU A 339 -20.56 20.05 -6.80
CA LEU A 339 -19.55 20.97 -7.30
C LEU A 339 -18.77 21.54 -6.12
N TYR A 340 -17.44 21.42 -6.13
CA TYR A 340 -16.56 21.88 -5.06
C TYR A 340 -15.57 22.92 -5.55
N ILE A 341 -15.21 23.86 -4.68
CA ILE A 341 -14.25 24.91 -5.00
C ILE A 341 -13.17 24.99 -3.93
N ALA A 342 -11.93 25.24 -4.34
CA ALA A 342 -10.89 25.76 -3.47
C ALA A 342 -10.67 27.24 -3.83
N PRO A 343 -11.20 28.18 -3.04
CA PRO A 343 -10.98 29.62 -3.28
C PRO A 343 -9.52 30.04 -3.19
N SER A 344 -8.70 29.29 -2.44
CA SER A 344 -7.26 29.49 -2.31
C SER A 344 -6.55 28.14 -2.48
N ALA A 345 -6.36 27.68 -3.72
CA ALA A 345 -5.84 26.34 -4.01
C ALA A 345 -4.40 26.11 -3.51
N ASN A 346 -3.65 27.18 -3.25
CA ASN A 346 -2.33 27.15 -2.63
C ASN A 346 -2.36 26.97 -1.10
N LYS A 347 -3.54 26.84 -0.49
CA LYS A 347 -3.76 26.46 0.91
C LYS A 347 -4.11 24.98 1.03
N ALA A 348 -3.70 24.33 2.11
CA ALA A 348 -3.88 22.90 2.33
C ALA A 348 -5.36 22.50 2.44
N ASP A 349 -6.19 23.33 3.07
CA ASP A 349 -7.65 23.17 3.15
C ASP A 349 -8.39 23.77 1.93
N GLY A 350 -7.67 24.50 1.08
CA GLY A 350 -8.20 25.26 -0.03
C GLY A 350 -8.84 26.60 0.34
N ILE A 351 -8.73 27.05 1.59
CA ILE A 351 -9.35 28.30 2.09
C ILE A 351 -8.30 29.15 2.80
N GLU A 352 -7.79 28.71 3.96
CA GLU A 352 -6.95 29.52 4.84
C GLU A 352 -5.73 28.78 5.43
N LYS A 353 -5.80 27.45 5.61
CA LYS A 353 -4.74 26.68 6.29
C LYS A 353 -3.53 26.47 5.40
N ASP A 354 -2.35 26.80 5.90
CA ASP A 354 -1.09 26.55 5.19
C ASP A 354 -0.70 25.06 5.17
N PHE A 355 0.14 24.69 4.20
CA PHE A 355 0.80 23.39 4.17
C PHE A 355 1.83 23.28 5.30
N ILE A 356 2.13 22.05 5.73
CA ILE A 356 3.15 21.80 6.75
C ILE A 356 4.54 22.08 6.18
N ASP A 357 5.41 22.70 6.98
CA ASP A 357 6.79 22.98 6.58
C ASP A 357 7.52 21.71 6.13
N GLY A 358 8.12 21.77 4.94
CA GLY A 358 8.84 20.65 4.32
C GLY A 358 7.98 19.76 3.42
N GLU A 359 6.66 19.92 3.42
CA GLU A 359 5.79 19.27 2.45
C GLU A 359 5.66 20.08 1.15
N PRO A 360 5.51 19.41 -0.01
CA PRO A 360 5.33 20.12 -1.27
C PRO A 360 3.97 20.81 -1.30
N VAL A 361 3.97 22.13 -1.54
CA VAL A 361 2.76 22.91 -1.81
C VAL A 361 2.19 22.48 -3.16
N ASN A 362 1.12 21.70 -3.15
CA ASN A 362 0.50 21.19 -4.37
C ASN A 362 -1.01 20.95 -4.21
N TRP A 363 -1.75 21.08 -5.30
CA TRP A 363 -3.20 20.89 -5.36
C TRP A 363 -3.61 20.04 -6.56
N PHE A 364 -4.86 19.62 -6.60
CA PHE A 364 -5.41 18.93 -7.77
C PHE A 364 -5.68 19.96 -8.87
N THR A 365 -5.13 19.76 -10.06
CA THR A 365 -5.19 20.74 -11.17
C THR A 365 -6.62 21.15 -11.54
N LEU A 366 -7.57 20.20 -11.47
CA LEU A 366 -9.00 20.42 -11.72
C LEU A 366 -9.83 20.31 -10.43
N GLY A 367 -9.20 20.57 -9.28
CA GLY A 367 -9.83 20.49 -7.97
C GLY A 367 -10.16 19.05 -7.53
N ASN A 368 -10.74 18.95 -6.34
CA ASN A 368 -11.23 17.70 -5.75
C ASN A 368 -12.38 18.02 -4.78
N LYS A 369 -13.13 17.00 -4.34
CA LYS A 369 -14.07 17.10 -3.22
C LYS A 369 -13.35 17.29 -1.88
N TYR A 370 -12.20 16.65 -1.70
CA TYR A 370 -11.45 16.67 -0.45
C TYR A 370 -10.15 17.45 -0.58
N SER A 371 -9.87 18.26 0.44
CA SER A 371 -8.63 19.00 0.59
C SER A 371 -7.48 18.11 1.07
N LYS A 372 -6.27 18.66 1.13
CA LYS A 372 -5.09 17.95 1.65
C LYS A 372 -4.89 18.14 3.14
N TRP A 373 -5.65 19.04 3.75
CA TRP A 373 -5.64 19.23 5.19
C TRP A 373 -6.47 18.15 5.90
N ILE A 374 -5.84 17.48 6.87
CA ILE A 374 -6.49 16.47 7.71
C ILE A 374 -6.91 17.14 9.01
N SER A 375 -8.20 17.06 9.33
CA SER A 375 -8.74 17.64 10.55
C SER A 375 -8.21 16.91 11.80
N PRO A 376 -7.66 17.62 12.80
CA PRO A 376 -7.24 17.00 14.07
C PRO A 376 -8.40 16.35 14.83
N LEU A 377 -9.62 16.84 14.65
CA LEU A 377 -10.82 16.36 15.35
C LEU A 377 -11.35 15.06 14.74
N THR A 378 -11.48 15.01 13.41
CA THR A 378 -12.10 13.87 12.71
C THR A 378 -11.08 12.88 12.15
N LYS A 379 -9.79 13.25 12.10
CA LYS A 379 -8.70 12.49 11.46
C LYS A 379 -8.98 12.13 10.00
N THR A 380 -9.80 12.94 9.33
CA THR A 380 -10.16 12.77 7.92
C THR A 380 -9.85 14.03 7.12
N PRO A 381 -9.63 13.92 5.79
CA PRO A 381 -9.49 15.07 4.92
C PRO A 381 -10.72 15.98 5.00
N GLN A 382 -10.50 17.28 5.19
CA GLN A 382 -11.60 18.24 5.18
C GLN A 382 -12.16 18.38 3.76
N LYS A 383 -13.48 18.39 3.63
CA LYS A 383 -14.18 18.62 2.37
C LYS A 383 -14.00 20.08 1.93
N HIS A 384 -13.71 20.31 0.66
CA HIS A 384 -13.73 21.65 0.09
C HIS A 384 -15.14 22.23 0.15
N PRO A 385 -15.28 23.57 0.29
CA PRO A 385 -16.59 24.19 0.29
C PRO A 385 -17.30 23.92 -1.04
N PRO A 386 -18.63 23.77 -1.03
CA PRO A 386 -19.36 23.64 -2.26
C PRO A 386 -19.26 24.94 -3.06
N ALA A 387 -19.26 24.81 -4.38
CA ALA A 387 -19.12 25.96 -5.26
C ALA A 387 -20.45 26.71 -5.39
N ARG A 388 -20.36 28.04 -5.32
CA ARG A 388 -21.52 28.92 -5.57
C ARG A 388 -21.91 28.84 -7.04
N THR A 389 -23.16 28.46 -7.29
CA THR A 389 -23.75 28.39 -8.63
C THR A 389 -24.99 29.29 -8.69
N GLY A 390 -25.28 29.85 -9.84
CA GLY A 390 -26.35 30.82 -10.00
C GLY A 390 -26.14 31.73 -11.20
N PHE A 391 -26.90 32.80 -11.25
CA PHE A 391 -26.78 33.83 -12.27
C PHE A 391 -26.96 35.23 -11.66
N ILE A 392 -26.50 36.23 -12.40
CA ILE A 392 -26.59 37.64 -12.02
C ILE A 392 -27.23 38.39 -13.17
N LEU A 393 -28.19 39.24 -12.84
CA LEU A 393 -28.85 40.14 -13.77
C LEU A 393 -28.42 41.56 -13.45
N GLY A 394 -27.78 42.23 -14.41
CA GLY A 394 -27.49 43.66 -14.33
C GLY A 394 -28.41 44.43 -15.25
N SER A 395 -29.26 45.30 -14.70
CA SER A 395 -30.22 46.07 -15.50
C SER A 395 -30.62 47.37 -14.81
N PRO A 396 -30.75 48.49 -15.54
CA PRO A 396 -31.31 49.73 -15.00
C PRO A 396 -32.75 49.57 -14.46
N VAL A 397 -33.52 48.60 -14.96
CA VAL A 397 -34.89 48.31 -14.47
C VAL A 397 -34.89 47.85 -13.01
N LEU A 398 -33.77 47.33 -12.51
CA LEU A 398 -33.61 46.95 -11.11
C LEU A 398 -33.34 48.15 -10.20
N PHE A 399 -33.18 49.37 -10.72
CA PHE A 399 -33.13 50.57 -9.88
C PHE A 399 -34.53 50.88 -9.31
N LEU A 400 -34.74 50.52 -8.05
CA LEU A 400 -36.05 50.58 -7.39
C LEU A 400 -35.96 51.44 -6.13
N SER A 401 -36.69 52.56 -6.12
CA SER A 401 -36.87 53.39 -4.92
C SER A 401 -37.50 52.60 -3.76
N GLY A 402 -37.38 53.09 -2.53
CA GLY A 402 -38.00 52.47 -1.35
C GLY A 402 -39.53 52.34 -1.46
N GLY A 403 -40.12 51.50 -0.60
CA GLY A 403 -41.56 51.19 -0.58
C GLY A 403 -41.85 49.70 -0.82
N HIS A 404 -43.13 49.34 -0.89
CA HIS A 404 -43.53 47.97 -1.24
C HIS A 404 -43.31 47.72 -2.73
N ARG A 405 -42.42 46.77 -3.05
CA ARG A 405 -42.07 46.41 -4.42
C ARG A 405 -42.38 44.95 -4.64
N LYS A 406 -43.13 44.65 -5.70
CA LYS A 406 -43.30 43.29 -6.20
C LYS A 406 -42.44 43.10 -7.43
N ILE A 407 -41.61 42.07 -7.43
CA ILE A 407 -40.71 41.75 -8.53
C ILE A 407 -41.14 40.40 -9.09
N ASP A 408 -41.46 40.37 -10.38
CA ASP A 408 -41.75 39.16 -11.14
C ASP A 408 -40.67 39.02 -12.22
N LEU A 409 -39.72 38.12 -12.01
CA LEU A 409 -38.66 37.80 -12.96
C LEU A 409 -39.10 36.62 -13.81
N ILE A 410 -39.20 36.83 -15.13
CA ILE A 410 -39.49 35.80 -16.10
C ILE A 410 -38.25 35.64 -17.00
N ILE A 411 -37.65 34.45 -16.96
CA ILE A 411 -36.56 34.09 -17.86
C ILE A 411 -37.13 33.15 -18.91
N ASP A 412 -37.10 33.58 -20.17
CA ASP A 412 -37.43 32.74 -21.30
C ASP A 412 -36.23 31.82 -21.59
N CYS A 413 -36.42 30.52 -21.38
CA CYS A 413 -35.41 29.51 -21.60
C CYS A 413 -35.75 28.70 -22.86
N VAL A 414 -34.71 28.35 -23.62
CA VAL A 414 -34.82 27.43 -24.76
C VAL A 414 -34.18 26.11 -24.35
N GLN A 415 -34.87 25.01 -24.59
CA GLN A 415 -34.25 23.69 -24.54
C GLN A 415 -33.41 23.52 -25.80
N GLU A 416 -32.09 23.68 -25.68
CA GLU A 416 -31.16 23.20 -26.71
C GLU A 416 -30.92 21.70 -26.52
N ASP A 417 -31.07 20.92 -27.60
CA ASP A 417 -30.61 19.53 -27.65
C ASP A 417 -29.08 19.53 -27.48
N PHE A 418 -28.60 19.23 -26.27
CA PHE A 418 -27.17 19.04 -26.01
C PHE A 418 -26.66 17.82 -26.80
N CYS A 419 -26.11 18.07 -27.99
CA CYS A 419 -25.44 17.06 -28.80
C CYS A 419 -24.16 16.57 -28.12
N GLY A 420 -24.11 15.26 -27.79
CA GLY A 420 -22.85 14.56 -27.51
C GLY A 420 -22.89 13.53 -26.38
N ILE A 421 -23.90 13.53 -25.52
CA ILE A 421 -24.02 12.52 -24.46
C ILE A 421 -25.12 11.54 -24.85
N ALA A 422 -24.75 10.32 -25.26
CA ALA A 422 -25.70 9.28 -25.66
C ALA A 422 -26.75 8.92 -24.57
N ASN A 423 -26.52 9.36 -23.34
CA ASN A 423 -27.42 9.22 -22.18
C ASN A 423 -27.96 10.57 -21.63
N GLY A 424 -27.69 11.71 -22.29
CA GLY A 424 -28.07 13.04 -21.79
C GLY A 424 -29.58 13.34 -21.79
N ALA A 425 -30.35 12.59 -22.57
CA ALA A 425 -31.80 12.73 -22.61
C ALA A 425 -32.49 12.22 -21.33
N SER A 426 -31.93 11.24 -20.60
CA SER A 426 -32.51 10.79 -19.32
C SER A 426 -32.23 11.79 -18.21
N LEU A 427 -30.99 12.28 -18.08
CA LEU A 427 -30.61 13.25 -17.06
C LEU A 427 -31.35 14.59 -17.23
N PHE A 428 -31.57 15.07 -18.47
CA PHE A 428 -32.37 16.28 -18.67
C PHE A 428 -33.85 16.03 -18.37
N ASN A 429 -34.41 14.86 -18.70
CA ASN A 429 -35.78 14.53 -18.31
C ASN A 429 -35.91 14.35 -16.80
N GLU A 430 -34.91 13.81 -16.10
CA GLU A 430 -34.89 13.68 -14.64
C GLU A 430 -34.67 15.03 -13.95
N VAL A 431 -33.78 15.89 -14.45
CA VAL A 431 -33.59 17.26 -13.96
C VAL A 431 -34.81 18.11 -14.28
N ARG A 432 -35.41 17.94 -15.45
CA ARG A 432 -36.71 18.53 -15.78
C ARG A 432 -37.73 18.00 -14.80
N ASP A 433 -37.89 16.70 -14.61
CA ASP A 433 -38.93 16.12 -13.76
C ASP A 433 -38.70 16.46 -12.28
N ALA A 434 -37.46 16.63 -11.82
CA ALA A 434 -37.13 17.08 -10.48
C ALA A 434 -37.30 18.60 -10.29
N LEU A 435 -36.93 19.41 -11.28
CA LEU A 435 -37.24 20.84 -11.32
C LEU A 435 -38.75 21.06 -11.52
N PHE A 436 -39.42 20.17 -12.23
CA PHE A 436 -40.86 20.11 -12.43
C PHE A 436 -41.51 19.67 -11.13
N ASP A 437 -40.95 18.73 -10.36
CA ASP A 437 -41.42 18.40 -9.02
C ASP A 437 -41.23 19.59 -8.06
N ILE A 438 -40.09 20.29 -8.11
CA ILE A 438 -39.86 21.52 -7.33
C ILE A 438 -40.86 22.62 -7.74
N ALA A 439 -41.10 22.82 -9.04
CA ALA A 439 -41.94 23.87 -9.59
C ALA A 439 -43.46 23.56 -9.55
N THR A 440 -43.86 22.29 -9.69
CA THR A 440 -45.26 21.85 -9.74
C THR A 440 -45.79 21.39 -8.38
N MET A 441 -44.94 20.92 -7.46
CA MET A 441 -45.40 20.63 -6.09
C MET A 441 -45.68 21.90 -5.27
N LYS A 442 -45.44 23.11 -5.80
CA LYS A 442 -45.48 24.38 -5.05
C LYS A 442 -44.65 24.32 -3.75
N ILE A 443 -43.58 23.53 -3.74
CA ILE A 443 -42.69 23.42 -2.57
C ILE A 443 -41.67 24.55 -2.69
N ILE A 444 -42.05 25.69 -2.16
CA ILE A 444 -41.25 26.92 -2.26
C ILE A 444 -40.20 26.97 -1.14
N ALA A 445 -40.36 26.18 -0.07
CA ALA A 445 -39.51 26.24 1.11
C ALA A 445 -39.12 24.86 1.66
N TRP A 446 -37.96 24.82 2.32
CA TRP A 446 -37.39 23.66 3.00
C TRP A 446 -36.95 24.04 4.43
N ILE A 447 -36.77 23.03 5.29
CA ILE A 447 -36.28 23.18 6.67
C ILE A 447 -34.99 22.38 6.83
N PRO A 448 -33.85 23.03 7.12
CA PRO A 448 -32.61 22.33 7.43
C PRO A 448 -32.66 21.76 8.85
N LEU A 449 -32.17 20.53 9.01
CA LEU A 449 -32.01 19.83 10.27
C LEU A 449 -30.55 19.37 10.38
N SER A 450 -29.90 19.66 11.50
CA SER A 450 -28.55 19.18 11.78
C SER A 450 -28.34 18.92 13.27
N GLN A 451 -27.33 18.10 13.58
CA GLN A 451 -26.94 17.88 14.98
C GLN A 451 -26.56 19.18 15.69
N GLU A 452 -25.98 20.15 14.97
CA GLU A 452 -25.63 21.46 15.50
C GLU A 452 -26.87 22.31 15.81
N ILE A 453 -27.85 22.38 14.88
CA ILE A 453 -29.13 23.07 15.10
C ILE A 453 -29.81 22.54 16.36
N PHE A 454 -29.81 21.22 16.55
CA PHE A 454 -30.42 20.62 17.75
C PHE A 454 -29.65 20.89 19.04
N ARG A 455 -28.33 20.84 19.02
CA ARG A 455 -27.51 21.21 20.18
C ARG A 455 -27.79 22.66 20.59
N LYS A 456 -27.84 23.55 19.60
CA LYS A 456 -28.16 24.97 19.80
C LYS A 456 -29.59 25.14 20.33
N ALA A 457 -30.57 24.44 19.76
CA ALA A 457 -31.95 24.48 20.22
C ALA A 457 -32.09 24.07 21.69
N VAL A 458 -31.44 22.98 22.11
CA VAL A 458 -31.45 22.55 23.53
C VAL A 458 -30.79 23.61 24.43
N SER A 459 -29.67 24.20 23.99
CA SER A 459 -29.01 25.27 24.75
C SER A 459 -29.87 26.54 24.88
N GLU A 460 -30.76 26.78 23.92
CA GLU A 460 -31.71 27.91 23.91
C GLU A 460 -33.07 27.56 24.55
N GLY A 461 -33.17 26.42 25.23
CA GLY A 461 -34.36 26.05 26.04
C GLY A 461 -35.40 25.19 25.33
N PHE A 462 -35.08 24.63 24.17
CA PHE A 462 -35.91 23.62 23.51
C PHE A 462 -35.83 22.26 24.22
N SER A 463 -36.95 21.58 24.40
CA SER A 463 -37.01 20.30 25.13
C SER A 463 -36.19 19.21 24.43
N ALA A 464 -35.38 18.48 25.20
CA ALA A 464 -34.64 17.32 24.71
C ALA A 464 -35.57 16.20 24.20
N ALA A 465 -36.76 16.05 24.80
CA ALA A 465 -37.77 15.12 24.32
C ALA A 465 -38.31 15.55 22.94
N SER A 466 -38.53 16.85 22.75
CA SER A 466 -38.97 17.43 21.50
C SER A 466 -37.93 17.24 20.37
N VAL A 467 -36.64 17.43 20.68
CA VAL A 467 -35.54 17.09 19.76
C VAL A 467 -35.55 15.60 19.39
N ALA A 468 -35.76 14.71 20.36
CA ALA A 468 -35.75 13.27 20.12
C ALA A 468 -36.86 12.85 19.15
N VAL A 469 -38.08 13.40 19.26
CA VAL A 469 -39.19 13.10 18.34
C VAL A 469 -38.86 13.55 16.90
N ILE A 470 -38.27 14.73 16.73
CA ILE A 470 -37.85 15.23 15.40
C ILE A 470 -36.73 14.35 14.82
N LYS A 471 -35.74 13.99 15.64
CA LYS A 471 -34.62 13.14 15.24
C LYS A 471 -35.08 11.74 14.81
N ASP A 472 -35.96 11.11 15.58
CA ASP A 472 -36.46 9.76 15.29
C ASP A 472 -37.30 9.74 14.00
N ARG A 473 -38.03 10.82 13.71
CA ARG A 473 -38.86 10.94 12.51
C ARG A 473 -38.04 11.05 11.22
N TRP A 474 -37.04 11.94 11.19
CA TRP A 474 -36.39 12.31 9.93
C TRP A 474 -34.90 12.00 9.88
N MET A 475 -34.19 12.12 11.00
CA MET A 475 -32.74 11.96 10.99
C MET A 475 -32.31 10.52 11.25
N LYS A 476 -33.18 9.64 11.71
CA LYS A 476 -32.85 8.23 11.96
C LYS A 476 -32.63 7.48 10.63
N LYS A 477 -31.45 6.89 10.47
CA LYS A 477 -31.12 6.02 9.33
C LYS A 477 -31.88 4.70 9.46
N MET A 478 -32.24 4.09 8.33
CA MET A 478 -32.93 2.79 8.31
C MET A 478 -32.11 1.66 8.94
N LEU A 479 -30.79 1.69 8.76
CA LEU A 479 -29.88 0.70 9.33
C LEU A 479 -29.25 1.23 10.62
N ALA A 480 -29.42 0.46 11.70
CA ALA A 480 -28.66 0.66 12.93
C ALA A 480 -27.16 0.40 12.66
N ASN A 481 -26.30 0.88 13.56
CA ASN A 481 -24.88 0.59 13.49
C ASN A 481 -24.68 -0.94 13.49
N PRO A 482 -24.12 -1.53 12.41
CA PRO A 482 -23.98 -2.98 12.30
C PRO A 482 -23.06 -3.57 13.38
N CYS A 483 -22.20 -2.76 14.00
CA CYS A 483 -21.28 -3.18 15.05
C CYS A 483 -21.84 -3.02 16.47
N THR A 484 -22.73 -2.05 16.72
CA THR A 484 -23.22 -1.74 18.09
C THR A 484 -24.72 -1.92 18.27
N GLY A 485 -25.49 -2.08 17.19
CA GLY A 485 -26.95 -2.14 17.22
C GLY A 485 -27.62 -0.80 17.55
N GLU A 486 -26.85 0.27 17.77
CA GLU A 486 -27.39 1.59 18.11
C GLU A 486 -28.01 2.29 16.87
N PRO A 487 -29.10 3.05 17.04
CA PRO A 487 -29.67 3.84 15.96
C PRO A 487 -28.64 4.83 15.40
N ARG A 488 -28.42 4.79 14.09
CA ARG A 488 -27.64 5.83 13.40
C ARG A 488 -28.54 6.98 13.02
N TYR A 489 -27.98 8.18 13.05
CA TYR A 489 -28.65 9.38 12.56
C TYR A 489 -27.83 9.99 11.41
N HIS A 490 -28.49 10.64 10.46
CA HIS A 490 -27.84 11.57 9.54
C HIS A 490 -27.21 12.72 10.34
N ASP A 491 -26.11 13.28 9.85
CA ASP A 491 -25.49 14.46 10.48
C ASP A 491 -26.26 15.74 10.12
N GLU A 492 -26.72 15.80 8.86
CA GLU A 492 -27.50 16.89 8.28
C GLU A 492 -28.56 16.32 7.32
N LEU A 493 -29.73 16.96 7.26
CA LEU A 493 -30.82 16.63 6.35
C LEU A 493 -31.64 17.89 6.06
N VAL A 494 -32.19 18.00 4.86
CA VAL A 494 -33.11 19.07 4.48
C VAL A 494 -34.46 18.46 4.10
N ILE A 495 -35.54 18.91 4.73
CA ILE A 495 -36.89 18.37 4.54
C ILE A 495 -37.85 19.41 3.96
N LYS A 496 -38.88 18.96 3.25
CA LYS A 496 -39.87 19.86 2.65
C LYS A 496 -40.62 20.59 3.77
N HIS A 497 -40.80 21.89 3.63
CA HIS A 497 -41.54 22.69 4.63
C HIS A 497 -42.98 22.19 4.82
N LYS A 498 -43.62 21.69 3.76
CA LYS A 498 -44.95 21.10 3.84
C LYS A 498 -44.98 19.88 4.77
N ASP A 499 -44.03 18.96 4.61
CA ASP A 499 -43.92 17.77 5.46
C ASP A 499 -43.64 18.14 6.92
N TRP A 500 -42.86 19.21 7.13
CA TRP A 500 -42.62 19.79 8.45
C TRP A 500 -43.91 20.32 9.08
N GLU A 501 -44.69 21.13 8.36
CA GLU A 501 -45.98 21.64 8.84
C GLU A 501 -46.99 20.52 9.09
N ASP A 502 -47.13 19.59 8.17
CA ASP A 502 -48.04 18.44 8.31
C ASP A 502 -47.68 17.61 9.55
N PHE A 503 -46.37 17.40 9.80
CA PHE A 503 -45.88 16.73 11.01
C PHE A 503 -46.19 17.51 12.29
N LEU A 504 -45.99 18.83 12.32
CA LEU A 504 -46.31 19.67 13.49
C LEU A 504 -47.81 19.74 13.77
N ASN A 505 -48.66 19.53 12.76
CA ASN A 505 -50.11 19.55 12.88
C ASN A 505 -50.71 18.18 13.29
N LEU A 506 -49.91 17.12 13.43
CA LEU A 506 -50.38 15.83 13.95
C LEU A 506 -50.82 15.97 15.42
N PRO A 507 -51.93 15.32 15.86
CA PRO A 507 -52.45 15.45 17.22
C PRO A 507 -51.42 15.17 18.33
N GLY A 508 -50.51 14.22 18.13
CA GLY A 508 -49.44 13.87 19.08
C GLY A 508 -48.29 14.90 19.15
N ASN A 509 -48.22 15.83 18.20
CA ASN A 509 -47.11 16.78 18.04
C ASN A 509 -47.52 18.23 18.31
N LEU A 510 -48.73 18.49 18.78
CA LEU A 510 -49.19 19.87 18.98
C LEU A 510 -48.34 20.65 20.00
N ALA A 511 -47.76 19.97 20.99
CA ALA A 511 -46.80 20.55 21.94
C ALA A 511 -45.49 20.98 21.25
N LEU A 512 -44.98 20.19 20.29
CA LEU A 512 -43.81 20.51 19.48
C LEU A 512 -44.00 21.81 18.71
N LYS A 513 -45.19 22.01 18.12
CA LYS A 513 -45.51 23.23 17.35
C LYS A 513 -45.32 24.49 18.18
N THR A 514 -45.69 24.45 19.46
CA THR A 514 -45.55 25.57 20.38
C THR A 514 -44.08 25.84 20.73
N GLU A 515 -43.26 24.80 20.88
CA GLU A 515 -41.82 24.96 21.11
C GLU A 515 -41.09 25.47 19.85
N VAL A 516 -41.42 24.94 18.66
CA VAL A 516 -40.82 25.38 17.39
C VAL A 516 -41.11 26.86 17.13
N ALA A 517 -42.33 27.32 17.45
CA ALA A 517 -42.71 28.72 17.31
C ALA A 517 -41.89 29.68 18.19
N LYS A 518 -41.22 29.19 19.24
CA LYS A 518 -40.32 30.00 20.09
C LYS A 518 -38.94 30.20 19.47
N LEU A 519 -38.51 29.30 18.57
CA LEU A 519 -37.17 29.32 17.96
C LEU A 519 -37.23 29.38 16.42
N PRO A 520 -37.96 30.35 15.82
CA PRO A 520 -38.12 30.43 14.36
C PRO A 520 -36.80 30.71 13.63
N LEU A 521 -35.79 31.21 14.34
CA LEU A 521 -34.44 31.46 13.80
C LEU A 521 -33.63 30.17 13.60
N LEU A 522 -33.91 29.11 14.37
CA LEU A 522 -33.19 27.84 14.25
C LEU A 522 -33.80 26.94 13.17
N PHE A 523 -35.12 26.90 13.08
CA PHE A 523 -35.86 26.14 12.07
C PHE A 523 -36.35 27.06 10.95
N LYS A 524 -35.43 27.88 10.41
CA LYS A 524 -35.75 28.88 9.39
C LYS A 524 -36.01 28.20 8.04
N LYS A 525 -37.04 28.70 7.33
CA LYS A 525 -37.31 28.33 5.94
C LYS A 525 -36.15 28.75 5.05
N ILE A 526 -35.66 27.82 4.25
CA ILE A 526 -34.72 28.07 3.16
C ILE A 526 -35.40 27.85 1.82
N TYR A 527 -34.89 28.48 0.78
CA TYR A 527 -35.46 28.49 -0.56
C TYR A 527 -34.43 27.95 -1.55
N PRO A 528 -34.85 27.27 -2.65
CA PRO A 528 -33.93 26.77 -3.67
C PRO A 528 -32.98 27.83 -4.22
N PHE A 529 -33.42 29.09 -4.25
CA PHE A 529 -32.62 30.21 -4.71
C PHE A 529 -32.53 31.31 -3.64
N LYS A 530 -31.30 31.71 -3.31
CA LYS A 530 -30.98 32.90 -2.53
C LYS A 530 -30.96 34.10 -3.47
N ILE A 531 -31.85 35.05 -3.22
CA ILE A 531 -31.97 36.27 -4.02
C ILE A 531 -31.34 37.43 -3.25
N SER A 532 -30.48 38.20 -3.90
CA SER A 532 -29.85 39.40 -3.34
C SER A 532 -29.85 40.52 -4.36
N LEU A 533 -30.26 41.73 -3.98
CA LEU A 533 -30.25 42.91 -4.84
C LEU A 533 -29.24 43.93 -4.33
N SER A 534 -28.61 44.69 -5.22
CA SER A 534 -27.61 45.69 -4.82
C SER A 534 -28.24 46.84 -4.03
N GLY A 535 -27.82 47.03 -2.79
CA GLY A 535 -28.16 48.20 -1.97
C GLY A 535 -26.96 49.12 -1.77
N GLU A 536 -27.23 50.33 -1.27
CA GLU A 536 -26.21 51.37 -1.06
C GLU A 536 -25.12 50.94 -0.07
N LYS A 537 -25.47 50.10 0.92
CA LYS A 537 -24.59 49.69 2.02
C LYS A 537 -24.34 48.19 2.08
N GLU A 538 -25.29 47.40 1.63
CA GLU A 538 -25.26 45.93 1.73
C GLU A 538 -26.20 45.30 0.70
N TRP A 539 -26.11 43.98 0.56
CA TRP A 539 -27.05 43.20 -0.24
C TRP A 539 -28.44 43.18 0.39
N ILE A 540 -29.46 43.51 -0.41
CA ILE A 540 -30.86 43.50 -0.01
C ILE A 540 -31.44 42.13 -0.31
N THR A 541 -31.96 41.44 0.69
CA THR A 541 -32.56 40.11 0.52
C THR A 541 -34.06 40.17 0.80
N PRO A 542 -34.91 39.57 -0.06
CA PRO A 542 -36.34 39.47 0.23
C PRO A 542 -36.60 38.51 1.38
N THR A 543 -37.69 38.74 2.13
CA THR A 543 -38.08 37.89 3.25
C THR A 543 -38.49 36.48 2.79
N ALA A 544 -39.11 36.39 1.61
CA ALA A 544 -39.57 35.13 1.02
C ALA A 544 -39.66 35.23 -0.51
N VAL A 545 -39.45 34.10 -1.17
CA VAL A 545 -39.89 33.89 -2.56
C VAL A 545 -41.37 33.53 -2.52
N THR A 546 -42.21 34.26 -3.25
CA THR A 546 -43.67 34.09 -3.26
C THR A 546 -44.14 33.16 -4.38
N ASN A 547 -43.38 33.06 -5.47
CA ASN A 547 -43.67 32.15 -6.56
C ASN A 547 -42.38 31.65 -7.21
N LEU A 548 -42.32 30.36 -7.53
CA LEU A 548 -41.22 29.73 -8.26
C LEU A 548 -41.81 28.69 -9.20
N GLN A 549 -41.79 28.94 -10.50
CA GLN A 549 -42.44 28.07 -11.49
C GLN A 549 -41.61 27.92 -12.76
N LEU A 550 -41.69 26.73 -13.35
CA LEU A 550 -41.23 26.45 -14.70
C LEU A 550 -42.47 26.18 -15.54
N ILE A 551 -42.78 27.10 -16.44
CA ILE A 551 -44.00 27.08 -17.24
C ILE A 551 -43.60 26.64 -18.65
N PRO A 552 -43.97 25.43 -19.10
CA PRO A 552 -43.65 24.99 -20.46
C PRO A 552 -44.38 25.86 -21.49
N THR A 553 -43.69 26.20 -22.57
CA THR A 553 -44.25 26.94 -23.71
C THR A 553 -44.03 26.15 -25.02
N PRO A 554 -44.87 26.35 -26.05
CA PRO A 554 -44.75 25.59 -27.30
C PRO A 554 -43.35 25.70 -27.93
N GLY A 555 -42.88 24.62 -28.56
CA GLY A 555 -41.62 24.64 -29.33
C GLY A 555 -40.35 24.32 -28.54
N GLY A 556 -40.44 23.64 -27.38
CA GLY A 556 -39.25 23.31 -26.58
C GLY A 556 -38.75 24.48 -25.72
N HIS A 557 -39.62 25.47 -25.48
CA HIS A 557 -39.32 26.60 -24.62
C HIS A 557 -39.95 26.39 -23.24
N PHE A 558 -39.41 27.08 -22.23
CA PHE A 558 -40.04 27.18 -20.93
C PHE A 558 -39.72 28.52 -20.28
N ASN A 559 -40.67 29.02 -19.49
CA ASN A 559 -40.52 30.26 -18.76
C ASN A 559 -40.21 29.94 -17.30
N PHE A 560 -39.05 30.37 -16.83
CA PHE A 560 -38.69 30.27 -15.42
C PHE A 560 -39.11 31.56 -14.71
N LEU A 561 -40.18 31.45 -13.90
CA LEU A 561 -40.77 32.54 -13.15
C LEU A 561 -40.30 32.50 -11.69
N ILE A 562 -39.72 33.61 -11.23
CA ILE A 562 -39.39 33.87 -9.83
C ILE A 562 -40.11 35.15 -9.40
N SER A 563 -41.01 35.04 -8.42
CA SER A 563 -41.68 36.19 -7.81
C SER A 563 -41.27 36.36 -6.35
N PHE A 564 -41.06 37.60 -5.93
CA PHE A 564 -40.83 37.96 -4.53
C PHE A 564 -41.23 39.40 -4.26
N GLU A 565 -41.32 39.76 -2.98
CA GLU A 565 -41.66 41.12 -2.56
C GLU A 565 -40.56 41.69 -1.67
N LEU A 566 -40.28 42.98 -1.85
CA LEU A 566 -39.46 43.78 -0.94
C LEU A 566 -40.38 44.67 -0.12
N GLY A 567 -40.31 44.54 1.20
CA GLY A 567 -41.07 45.37 2.13
C GLY A 567 -40.66 46.85 2.07
N ALA A 568 -41.53 47.72 2.59
CA ALA A 568 -41.25 49.15 2.67
C ALA A 568 -40.11 49.50 3.65
N ASP A 569 -39.80 48.58 4.56
CA ASP A 569 -38.69 48.63 5.52
C ASP A 569 -37.32 48.38 4.87
N LEU A 570 -37.27 47.69 3.73
CA LEU A 570 -36.03 47.41 3.01
C LEU A 570 -35.55 48.64 2.22
N PRO A 571 -34.23 48.93 2.17
CA PRO A 571 -33.69 50.09 1.47
C PRO A 571 -33.92 50.03 -0.05
N ALA A 572 -33.63 51.13 -0.75
CA ALA A 572 -33.72 51.20 -2.21
C ALA A 572 -32.68 50.27 -2.88
N VAL A 573 -33.04 49.70 -4.03
CA VAL A 573 -32.09 48.98 -4.88
C VAL A 573 -31.35 50.01 -5.72
N THR A 574 -30.03 50.07 -5.56
CA THR A 574 -29.16 51.09 -6.14
C THR A 574 -28.16 50.48 -7.12
N PHE A 575 -27.39 51.33 -7.80
CA PHE A 575 -26.23 50.90 -8.59
C PHE A 575 -25.28 50.09 -7.73
N TYR A 576 -24.70 49.04 -8.33
CA TYR A 576 -23.80 48.14 -7.65
C TYR A 576 -22.43 48.79 -7.44
N ASN A 577 -21.86 48.58 -6.25
CA ASN A 577 -20.54 49.06 -5.91
C ASN A 577 -19.71 47.90 -5.35
N LYS A 578 -18.63 47.54 -6.07
CA LYS A 578 -17.75 46.42 -5.71
C LYS A 578 -16.97 46.63 -4.42
N GLU A 579 -16.63 47.87 -4.07
CA GLU A 579 -15.90 48.19 -2.83
C GLU A 579 -16.80 47.98 -1.60
N ILE A 580 -18.08 48.32 -1.73
CA ILE A 580 -19.08 48.17 -0.67
C ILE A 580 -19.51 46.71 -0.53
N LEU A 581 -19.84 46.06 -1.65
CA LEU A 581 -20.41 44.71 -1.67
C LEU A 581 -19.36 43.58 -1.70
N LYS A 582 -18.07 43.92 -1.81
CA LYS A 582 -16.90 43.02 -1.69
C LYS A 582 -16.89 41.83 -2.66
N GLU A 583 -17.53 41.98 -3.80
CA GLU A 583 -17.46 41.06 -4.94
C GLU A 583 -17.06 41.90 -6.16
N ASP A 584 -16.50 41.33 -7.23
CA ASP A 584 -16.21 42.08 -8.47
C ASP A 584 -16.88 41.39 -9.67
N PHE A 585 -18.01 41.95 -10.10
CA PHE A 585 -18.79 41.48 -11.25
C PHE A 585 -18.53 42.30 -12.53
N GLN A 586 -17.52 43.17 -12.54
CA GLN A 586 -17.14 43.98 -13.72
C GLN A 586 -18.30 44.81 -14.32
N THR A 587 -19.19 45.31 -13.47
CA THR A 587 -20.34 46.15 -13.86
C THR A 587 -20.67 47.12 -12.73
N GLU A 588 -21.38 48.19 -13.04
CA GLU A 588 -21.90 49.17 -12.07
C GLU A 588 -23.44 49.18 -12.03
N LEU A 589 -24.10 48.48 -12.95
CA LEU A 589 -25.56 48.43 -13.03
C LEU A 589 -26.18 47.91 -11.72
N PRO A 590 -27.41 48.29 -11.36
CA PRO A 590 -28.13 47.62 -10.29
C PRO A 590 -28.23 46.12 -10.59
N LEU A 591 -27.90 45.30 -9.59
CA LEU A 591 -27.78 43.86 -9.72
C LEU A 591 -28.87 43.12 -8.96
N MET A 592 -29.32 42.03 -9.55
CA MET A 592 -30.03 40.95 -8.88
C MET A 592 -29.21 39.68 -9.02
N LYS A 593 -28.70 39.19 -7.90
CA LYS A 593 -27.97 37.92 -7.77
C LYS A 593 -28.94 36.83 -7.35
N VAL A 594 -28.96 35.73 -8.10
CA VAL A 594 -29.77 34.54 -7.84
C VAL A 594 -28.82 33.35 -7.71
N GLU A 595 -28.56 32.93 -6.47
CA GLU A 595 -27.65 31.83 -6.14
C GLU A 595 -28.46 30.58 -5.76
N LEU A 596 -28.07 29.40 -6.25
CA LEU A 596 -28.64 28.13 -5.84
C LEU A 596 -28.22 27.81 -4.40
N ASP A 597 -29.17 27.39 -3.57
CA ASP A 597 -28.88 26.88 -2.23
C ASP A 597 -28.52 25.39 -2.29
N ASP A 598 -27.22 25.10 -2.36
CA ASP A 598 -26.70 23.74 -2.48
C ASP A 598 -26.97 22.83 -1.27
N THR A 599 -27.50 23.36 -0.18
CA THR A 599 -28.00 22.58 0.95
C THR A 599 -29.24 21.78 0.58
N ILE A 600 -30.02 22.26 -0.40
CA ILE A 600 -31.19 21.56 -0.92
C ILE A 600 -30.69 20.55 -1.95
N LYS A 601 -30.67 19.27 -1.57
CA LYS A 601 -30.35 18.15 -2.44
C LYS A 601 -31.62 17.50 -2.96
N ILE A 602 -31.63 17.21 -4.26
CA ILE A 602 -32.65 16.37 -4.88
C ILE A 602 -32.16 14.93 -4.71
N ASN A 603 -32.84 14.18 -3.84
CA ASN A 603 -32.53 12.76 -3.68
C ASN A 603 -33.05 12.01 -4.90
N VAL A 604 -32.15 11.33 -5.61
CA VAL A 604 -32.51 10.25 -6.52
C VAL A 604 -32.58 9.00 -5.65
N ASP A 605 -33.71 8.30 -5.64
CA ASP A 605 -33.86 7.08 -4.85
C ASP A 605 -32.87 6.03 -5.34
N VAL A 606 -31.87 5.73 -4.52
CA VAL A 606 -30.91 4.66 -4.75
C VAL A 606 -31.18 3.57 -3.73
N GLU A 607 -31.79 2.47 -4.16
CA GLU A 607 -31.91 1.27 -3.32
C GLU A 607 -30.51 0.66 -3.06
N GLY A 608 -30.09 0.59 -1.80
CA GLY A 608 -29.05 -0.34 -1.35
C GLY A 608 -27.62 0.21 -1.22
N GLU A 609 -27.33 0.92 -0.13
CA GLU A 609 -25.97 0.99 0.42
C GLU A 609 -25.72 -0.22 1.33
N THR A 610 -24.77 -1.08 0.97
CA THR A 610 -24.18 -2.07 1.89
C THR A 610 -22.81 -1.57 2.33
N GLU A 611 -22.74 -0.96 3.52
CA GLU A 611 -21.46 -0.69 4.18
C GLU A 611 -20.97 -2.00 4.84
N CYS A 612 -19.81 -2.51 4.39
CA CYS A 612 -19.08 -3.55 5.12
C CYS A 612 -18.28 -2.93 6.27
N CYS A 613 -18.30 -3.60 7.43
CA CYS A 613 -17.41 -3.27 8.54
C CYS A 613 -15.96 -3.59 8.14
N LEU A 614 -15.04 -2.64 8.35
CA LEU A 614 -13.60 -2.90 8.43
C LEU A 614 -13.21 -3.21 9.88
#